data_AF-A0A7C1R5B4-F1
#
_entry.id   AF-A0A7C1R5B4-F1
#
_cell.length_a   1.000
_cell.length_b   1.000
_cell.length_c   1.000
_cell.angle_alpha   90.00
_cell.angle_beta   90.00
_cell.angle_gamma   90.00
#
_symmetry.space_group_name_H-M   'P 1'
#
loop_
_entity.id
_entity.type
_entity.pdbx_description
1 polymer ?
#
loop_
_entity_poly.entity_id
_entity_poly.type
_entity_poly.pdbx_seq_one_letter_code
_entity_poly.pdbx_strand_id
1 'polypeptide(L)' 'WYFDLRRYGSVPHSGYGLGVERVISWICGLDNIKDAIPFPRTMLRKTP' A
#
# COMPACT_ATOMS: atom_id res chain seq x y z
N TRP A 1 15.26 -17.61 -2.97
CA TRP A 1 15.42 -16.35 -2.20
C TRP A 1 14.43 -16.24 -1.05
N TYR A 2 13.11 -16.03 -1.25
CA TYR A 2 12.18 -15.84 -0.13
C TYR A 2 12.15 -17.02 0.87
N PHE A 3 12.12 -18.26 0.37
CA PHE A 3 12.15 -19.44 1.24
C PHE A 3 13.54 -19.69 1.87
N ASP A 4 14.62 -19.29 1.19
CA ASP A 4 15.98 -19.45 1.71
C ASP A 4 16.23 -18.57 2.95
N LEU A 5 15.48 -17.48 3.12
CA LEU A 5 15.54 -16.60 4.31
C LEU A 5 15.20 -17.33 5.61
N ARG A 6 14.44 -18.44 5.54
CA ARG A 6 14.07 -19.23 6.72
C ARG A 6 14.94 -20.48 6.92
N ARG A 7 15.90 -20.73 6.03
CA ARG A 7 16.67 -21.98 5.98
C ARG A 7 17.72 -22.10 7.08
N TYR A 8 18.27 -20.98 7.55
CA TYR A 8 19.35 -20.95 8.55
C TYR A 8 18.92 -20.25 9.85
N GLY A 9 17.70 -20.58 10.30
CA GLY A 9 17.08 -19.96 11.47
C GLY A 9 16.22 -18.76 11.10
N SER A 10 15.02 -18.70 11.66
CA SER A 10 14.09 -17.60 11.52
C SER A 10 13.49 -17.31 12.89
N VAL A 11 13.44 -16.03 13.27
CA VAL A 11 12.77 -15.61 14.50
C VAL A 11 11.27 -15.45 14.24
N PRO A 12 10.39 -15.75 15.21
CA PRO A 12 8.98 -15.41 15.09
C PRO A 12 8.84 -13.89 14.87
N HIS A 13 8.28 -13.51 13.73
CA HIS A 13 8.13 -12.11 13.34
C HIS A 13 6.71 -11.85 12.83
N SER A 14 6.22 -10.63 13.02
CA SER A 14 4.97 -10.14 12.45
C SER A 14 5.21 -8.88 11.65
N GLY A 15 4.30 -8.55 10.75
CA GLY A 15 4.34 -7.30 9.99
C GLY A 15 2.93 -6.74 9.83
N TYR A 16 2.84 -5.45 9.57
CA TYR A 16 1.60 -4.78 9.19
C TYR A 16 1.81 -4.01 7.88
N GLY A 17 0.70 -3.71 7.20
CA GLY A 17 0.70 -2.90 5.99
C GLY A 17 -0.36 -1.81 6.09
N LEU A 18 -0.06 -0.67 5.50
CA LEU A 18 -0.96 0.49 5.50
C LEU A 18 -0.87 1.21 4.15
N GLY A 19 -2.02 1.51 3.55
CA GLY A 19 -2.08 2.29 2.32
C GLY A 19 -2.08 3.78 2.65
N VAL A 20 -1.05 4.50 2.23
CA VAL A 20 -0.86 5.93 2.55
C VAL A 20 -2.04 6.77 2.05
N GLU A 21 -2.48 6.53 0.81
CA GLU A 21 -3.60 7.21 0.17
C GLU A 21 -4.92 6.97 0.92
N ARG A 22 -5.09 5.75 1.48
CA ARG A 22 -6.26 5.39 2.30
C ARG A 22 -6.26 6.09 3.66
N VAL A 23 -5.08 6.23 4.27
CA VAL A 23 -4.93 6.99 5.53
C VAL A 23 -5.25 8.46 5.30
N ILE A 24 -4.75 9.05 4.22
CA ILE A 24 -5.03 10.43 3.86
C ILE A 24 -6.52 10.64 3.58
N SER A 25 -7.14 9.78 2.78
CA SER A 25 -8.58 9.83 2.49
C SER A 25 -9.42 9.75 3.76
N TRP A 26 -9.01 8.95 4.76
CA TRP A 26 -9.71 8.85 6.04
C TRP A 26 -9.53 10.09 6.91
N ILE A 27 -8.29 10.58 7.09
CA ILE A 27 -8.00 11.75 7.91
C ILE A 27 -8.64 13.01 7.32
N CYS A 28 -8.61 13.16 6.00
CA CYS A 28 -9.15 14.31 5.29
C CYS A 28 -10.66 14.19 4.96
N GLY A 29 -11.29 13.04 5.25
CA GLY A 29 -12.72 12.81 4.98
C GLY A 29 -13.09 12.87 3.49
N LEU A 30 -12.20 12.41 2.61
CA LEU A 30 -12.43 12.45 1.16
C LEU A 30 -13.40 11.34 0.74
N ASP A 31 -14.36 11.66 -0.12
CA ASP A 31 -15.32 10.69 -0.69
C ASP A 31 -14.65 9.70 -1.65
N ASN A 32 -13.54 10.10 -2.29
CA ASN A 32 -12.81 9.27 -3.24
C ASN A 32 -11.30 9.25 -2.97
N ILE A 33 -10.71 8.05 -2.98
CA ILE A 33 -9.27 7.87 -2.81
C ILE A 33 -8.45 8.55 -3.92
N LYS A 34 -9.04 8.75 -5.11
CA LYS A 34 -8.35 9.42 -6.22
C LYS A 34 -7.97 10.86 -5.90
N ASP A 35 -8.71 11.49 -4.99
CA ASP A 35 -8.47 12.89 -4.58
C ASP A 35 -7.25 13.00 -3.65
N ALA A 36 -6.81 11.87 -3.08
CA ALA A 36 -5.57 11.77 -2.32
C ALA A 36 -4.34 11.48 -3.20
N ILE A 37 -4.50 11.30 -4.52
CA ILE A 37 -3.43 10.87 -5.43
C ILE A 37 -3.25 11.90 -6.56
N PRO A 38 -2.06 12.50 -6.75
CA PRO A 38 -1.83 13.48 -7.82
C PRO A 38 -2.04 12.93 -9.24
N PHE A 39 -1.60 11.69 -9.49
CA PHE A 39 -1.73 11.00 -10.78
C PHE A 39 -2.35 9.62 -10.58
N PRO A 40 -3.67 9.52 -10.34
CA PRO A 40 -4.30 8.26 -9.99
C PRO A 40 -4.22 7.27 -11.15
N ARG A 41 -3.77 6.04 -10.83
CA ARG A 41 -3.74 4.93 -11.76
C ARG A 41 -4.97 4.06 -11.54
N THR A 42 -5.71 3.82 -12.61
CA THR A 42 -6.89 2.96 -12.60
C THR A 42 -6.85 2.06 -13.83
N MET A 43 -7.71 1.03 -13.88
CA MET A 43 -7.80 0.17 -15.07
C MET A 43 -8.05 0.98 -16.36
N LEU A 44 -8.75 2.10 -16.25
CA LEU A 44 -9.11 2.99 -17.37
C LEU A 44 -8.13 4.16 -17.58
N ARG A 45 -7.26 4.48 -16.62
CA ARG A 45 -6.32 5.63 -16.70
C ARG A 45 -4.90 5.20 -16.36
N LYS A 46 -4.00 5.23 -17.36
CA LYS A 46 -2.58 4.86 -17.25
C LYS A 46 -1.60 6.01 -17.45
N THR A 47 -1.98 7.05 -18.19
CA THR A 47 -1.15 8.23 -18.46
C THR A 47 -1.57 9.41 -17.58
N PRO A 48 -0.66 10.38 -17.34
CA PRO A 48 -1.02 11.67 -16.75
C PRO A 48 -2.19 12.32 -17.49
#